data_AF-A0A8M1MWC0-F1
#
_entry.id   AF-A0A8M1MWC0-F1
#
_cell.length_a   1.000
_cell.length_b   1.000
_cell.length_c   1.000
_cell.angle_alpha   90.00
_cell.angle_beta   90.00
_cell.angle_gamma   90.00
#
_symmetry.space_group_name_H-M   'P 1'
#
loop_
_entity.id
_entity.type
_entity.pdbx_description
1 polymer ?
#
loop_
_entity_poly.entity_id
_entity_poly.type
_entity_poly.pdbx_seq_one_letter_code
_entity_poly.pdbx_strand_id
1 'polypeptide(L)'
;MWSLAAVIAFLTLALSGGISQEYPKILNGTNGTSGFLPGRYTCRPHSQPWQAALLVQGRLLCGGVLVHPRWVLTAAHCLKDGYRVYLGKHALGRSEAGDYPQTLQCANIQLRSDEECRQVYPGKITPNMLCAGTEEGGKDSCEGDSGGPLVCNGTLHGIISWGDFPCGQPNRPGVYTRVSQYVLWIQDTIRKHKTQDQKWTKGPQ
;
A
#
# COMPACT_ATOMS: atom_id res chain seq x y z
N MET A 1 9.62 40.96 -58.76
CA MET A 1 10.11 39.83 -57.94
C MET A 1 8.95 39.41 -57.04
N TRP A 2 8.40 38.21 -57.27
CA TRP A 2 7.26 37.69 -56.51
C TRP A 2 7.83 36.87 -55.34
N SER A 3 7.61 37.32 -54.11
CA SER A 3 7.97 36.53 -52.92
C SER A 3 6.70 35.83 -52.41
N LEU A 4 6.60 34.53 -52.66
CA LEU A 4 5.62 33.67 -52.03
C LEU A 4 5.99 33.50 -50.54
N ALA A 5 5.00 33.64 -49.65
CA ALA A 5 5.13 33.29 -48.25
C ALA A 5 4.39 31.97 -47.99
N ALA A 6 5.07 30.99 -47.38
CA ALA A 6 4.45 29.77 -46.90
C ALA A 6 4.03 29.96 -45.43
N VAL A 7 2.73 29.82 -45.15
CA VAL A 7 2.21 29.80 -43.77
C VAL A 7 2.08 28.34 -43.35
N ILE A 8 2.93 27.91 -42.42
CA ILE A 8 2.80 26.59 -41.79
C ILE A 8 1.78 26.73 -40.66
N ALA A 9 0.57 26.23 -40.90
CA ALA A 9 -0.44 26.08 -39.86
C ALA A 9 -0.08 24.88 -38.98
N PHE A 10 0.29 25.13 -37.72
CA PHE A 10 0.40 24.07 -36.73
C PHE A 10 -1.01 23.58 -36.38
N LEU A 11 -1.36 22.38 -36.84
CA LEU A 11 -2.47 21.62 -36.29
C LEU A 11 -2.11 21.27 -34.84
N THR A 12 -2.71 21.99 -33.89
CA THR A 12 -2.75 21.55 -32.50
C THR A 12 -3.62 20.30 -32.43
N LEU A 13 -2.98 19.13 -32.47
CA LEU A 13 -3.58 17.91 -31.95
C LEU A 13 -3.82 18.15 -30.45
N ALA A 14 -5.06 18.50 -30.11
CA ALA A 14 -5.55 18.43 -28.75
C ALA A 14 -5.49 16.95 -28.34
N LEU A 15 -4.39 16.55 -27.70
CA LEU A 15 -4.33 15.31 -26.95
C LEU A 15 -5.31 15.46 -25.81
N SER A 16 -6.55 15.02 -25.99
CA SER A 16 -7.41 14.59 -24.89
C SER A 16 -6.86 13.26 -24.35
N GLY A 17 -5.57 13.23 -24.01
CA GLY A 17 -5.02 12.26 -23.10
C GLY A 17 -5.45 12.71 -21.73
N GLY A 18 -6.65 12.29 -21.31
CA GLY A 18 -7.03 12.37 -19.91
C GLY A 18 -5.88 11.75 -19.12
N ILE A 19 -5.22 12.55 -18.29
CA ILE A 19 -4.21 12.05 -17.37
C ILE A 19 -4.95 11.01 -16.55
N SER A 20 -4.64 9.73 -16.75
CA SER A 20 -5.05 8.67 -15.85
C SER A 20 -4.41 9.02 -14.52
N GLN A 21 -5.15 9.73 -13.68
CA GLN A 21 -4.69 10.11 -12.35
C GLN A 21 -4.73 8.82 -11.54
N GLU A 22 -3.66 8.04 -11.62
CA GLU A 22 -3.51 6.80 -10.86
C GLU A 22 -3.30 7.15 -9.40
N TYR A 23 -4.41 7.19 -8.66
CA TYR A 23 -4.40 7.45 -7.23
C TYR A 23 -3.76 6.29 -6.46
N PRO A 24 -3.01 6.56 -5.37
CA PRO A 24 -2.47 5.54 -4.51
C PRO A 24 -3.56 4.64 -3.93
N LYS A 25 -3.28 3.33 -3.88
CA LYS A 25 -4.23 2.29 -3.46
C LYS A 25 -3.92 1.72 -2.08
N ILE A 26 -4.92 1.69 -1.20
CA ILE A 26 -4.92 0.90 0.04
C ILE A 26 -5.56 -0.45 -0.22
N LEU A 27 -5.05 -1.49 0.44
CA LEU A 27 -5.56 -2.85 0.35
C LEU A 27 -6.17 -3.30 1.67
N ASN A 28 -7.45 -3.66 1.58
CA ASN A 28 -8.39 -4.11 2.62
C ASN A 28 -8.87 -3.02 3.60
N GLY A 29 -9.93 -3.30 4.38
CA GLY A 29 -10.35 -2.49 5.54
C GLY A 29 -11.87 -2.41 5.78
N THR A 30 -12.31 -2.70 7.01
CA THR A 30 -13.69 -2.48 7.54
C THR A 30 -13.68 -1.46 8.66
N ASN A 31 -14.78 -0.72 8.84
CA ASN A 31 -14.94 0.32 9.86
C ASN A 31 -15.09 -0.20 11.32
N GLY A 32 -14.59 -1.39 11.64
CA GLY A 32 -14.76 -2.04 12.96
C GLY A 32 -16.21 -2.32 13.40
N THR A 33 -17.22 -1.94 12.61
CA THR A 33 -18.66 -2.04 12.92
C THR A 33 -19.42 -2.50 11.67
N SER A 34 -19.06 -3.65 11.10
CA SER A 34 -19.75 -4.29 9.95
C SER A 34 -19.95 -3.43 8.68
N GLY A 35 -19.40 -2.21 8.63
CA GLY A 35 -19.61 -1.23 7.58
C GLY A 35 -18.39 -1.06 6.69
N PHE A 36 -18.62 -1.11 5.40
CA PHE A 36 -17.68 -0.73 4.36
C PHE A 36 -17.48 0.79 4.37
N LEU A 37 -16.24 1.29 4.29
CA LEU A 37 -16.04 2.74 4.21
C LEU A 37 -16.48 3.27 2.81
N PRO A 38 -17.18 4.42 2.72
CA PRO A 38 -17.64 4.99 1.45
C PRO A 38 -16.51 5.22 0.43
N GLY A 39 -16.62 4.63 -0.76
CA GLY A 39 -15.66 4.83 -1.86
C GLY A 39 -14.50 3.84 -1.88
N ARG A 40 -14.49 2.83 -1.01
CA ARG A 40 -13.77 1.58 -1.27
C ARG A 40 -14.47 0.79 -2.38
N TYR A 41 -13.79 -0.21 -2.93
CA TYR A 41 -14.36 -1.17 -3.88
C TYR A 41 -13.65 -2.50 -3.79
N THR A 42 -14.29 -3.60 -4.19
CA THR A 42 -13.61 -4.89 -4.29
C THR A 42 -12.57 -4.84 -5.41
N CYS A 43 -11.31 -5.20 -5.10
CA CYS A 43 -10.26 -5.25 -6.09
C CYS A 43 -10.59 -6.27 -7.18
N ARG A 44 -10.13 -6.06 -8.42
CA ARG A 44 -10.20 -7.12 -9.43
C ARG A 44 -9.37 -8.33 -8.97
N PRO A 45 -9.86 -9.58 -9.12
CA PRO A 45 -9.07 -10.77 -8.82
C PRO A 45 -7.68 -10.72 -9.45
N HIS A 46 -6.66 -11.13 -8.68
CA HIS A 46 -5.25 -11.16 -9.10
C HIS A 46 -4.62 -9.82 -9.51
N SER A 47 -5.34 -8.69 -9.41
CA SER A 47 -4.78 -7.37 -9.77
C SER A 47 -3.72 -6.85 -8.80
N GLN A 48 -3.64 -7.42 -7.60
CA GLN A 48 -2.68 -7.06 -6.55
C GLN A 48 -1.82 -8.29 -6.17
N PRO A 49 -1.01 -8.82 -7.09
CA PRO A 49 -0.31 -10.10 -6.88
C PRO A 49 0.76 -10.03 -5.78
N TRP A 50 1.24 -8.83 -5.45
CA TRP A 50 2.19 -8.58 -4.37
C TRP A 50 1.54 -8.53 -2.98
N GLN A 51 0.21 -8.49 -2.87
CA GLN A 51 -0.47 -8.45 -1.57
C GLN A 51 -0.21 -9.73 -0.79
N ALA A 52 0.21 -9.59 0.47
CA ALA A 52 0.35 -10.69 1.40
C ALA A 52 -0.68 -10.57 2.53
N ALA A 53 -1.23 -11.70 2.95
CA ALA A 53 -2.04 -11.84 4.16
C ALA A 53 -1.23 -12.62 5.21
N LEU A 54 -1.00 -12.01 6.37
CA LEU A 54 -0.25 -12.58 7.48
C LEU A 54 -1.26 -13.10 8.51
N LEU A 55 -1.33 -14.43 8.64
CA LEU A 55 -2.27 -15.11 9.53
C LEU A 55 -1.56 -15.74 10.72
N VAL A 56 -2.16 -15.61 11.89
CA VAL A 56 -1.75 -16.30 13.13
C VAL A 56 -2.91 -17.15 13.60
N GLN A 57 -2.65 -18.42 13.94
CA GLN A 57 -3.70 -19.38 14.34
C GLN A 57 -4.87 -19.48 13.34
N GLY A 58 -4.58 -19.24 12.05
CA GLY A 58 -5.57 -19.29 10.98
C GLY A 58 -6.48 -18.07 10.87
N ARG A 59 -6.21 -16.96 11.57
CA ARG A 59 -6.93 -15.68 11.46
C ARG A 59 -6.03 -14.57 10.93
N LEU A 60 -6.59 -13.70 10.09
CA LEU A 60 -5.89 -12.53 9.55
C LEU A 60 -5.49 -11.59 10.68
N LEU A 61 -4.21 -11.26 10.73
CA LEU A 61 -3.66 -10.30 11.70
C LEU A 61 -3.23 -9.00 11.01
N CYS A 62 -2.43 -9.14 9.95
CA CYS A 62 -1.86 -8.01 9.22
C CYS A 62 -1.80 -8.28 7.72
N GLY A 63 -1.62 -7.20 6.97
CA GLY A 63 -1.17 -7.21 5.60
C GLY A 63 0.35 -7.30 5.47
N GLY A 64 0.79 -7.45 4.24
CA GLY A 64 2.19 -7.38 3.85
C GLY A 64 2.31 -7.19 2.35
N VAL A 65 3.55 -7.00 1.89
CA VAL A 65 3.85 -6.85 0.47
C VAL A 65 5.07 -7.67 0.08
N LEU A 66 4.93 -8.46 -0.99
CA LEU A 66 6.03 -9.21 -1.57
C LEU A 66 7.02 -8.25 -2.24
N VAL A 67 8.23 -8.13 -1.69
CA VAL A 67 9.31 -7.26 -2.22
C VAL A 67 10.42 -8.06 -2.89
N HIS A 68 10.41 -9.38 -2.72
CA HIS A 68 11.33 -10.34 -3.33
C HIS A 68 10.67 -11.73 -3.34
N PRO A 69 11.05 -12.67 -4.23
CA PRO A 69 10.52 -14.05 -4.24
C PRO A 69 10.54 -14.84 -2.92
N ARG A 70 11.25 -14.34 -1.90
CA ARG A 70 11.38 -14.96 -0.58
C ARG A 70 11.23 -13.97 0.58
N TRP A 71 10.81 -12.72 0.31
CA TRP A 71 10.70 -11.69 1.34
C TRP A 71 9.41 -10.91 1.21
N VAL A 72 8.66 -10.90 2.31
CA VAL A 72 7.49 -10.05 2.52
C VAL A 72 7.87 -8.95 3.50
N LEU A 73 7.56 -7.71 3.15
CA LEU A 73 7.67 -6.55 4.02
C LEU A 73 6.32 -6.32 4.72
N THR A 74 6.36 -5.95 6.00
CA THR A 74 5.19 -5.63 6.83
C THR A 74 5.59 -4.60 7.89
N ALA A 75 4.63 -4.11 8.68
CA ALA A 75 4.91 -3.19 9.78
C ALA A 75 5.50 -3.93 10.98
N ALA A 76 6.41 -3.29 11.72
CA ALA A 76 7.11 -3.94 12.84
C ALA A 76 6.14 -4.37 13.96
N HIS A 77 5.08 -3.60 14.23
CA HIS A 77 4.08 -3.94 15.24
C HIS A 77 3.22 -5.17 14.87
N CYS A 78 3.29 -5.61 13.62
CA CYS A 78 2.70 -6.88 13.22
C CYS A 78 3.54 -8.08 13.69
N LEU A 79 4.83 -7.96 14.01
CA LEU A 79 5.66 -9.14 14.26
C LEU A 79 5.11 -10.03 15.40
N LYS A 80 4.85 -11.31 15.08
CA LYS A 80 4.33 -12.38 15.96
C LYS A 80 4.92 -13.73 15.53
N ASP A 81 4.88 -14.71 16.42
CA ASP A 81 5.25 -16.08 16.11
C ASP A 81 4.12 -16.85 15.42
N GLY A 82 4.48 -17.92 14.70
CA GLY A 82 3.51 -18.84 14.10
C GLY A 82 2.83 -18.32 12.84
N TYR A 83 3.48 -17.41 12.11
CA TYR A 83 2.94 -16.86 10.88
C TYR A 83 2.73 -17.89 9.77
N ARG A 84 1.55 -17.84 9.17
CA ARG A 84 1.29 -18.34 7.81
C ARG A 84 1.06 -17.16 6.88
N VAL A 85 1.85 -17.08 5.82
CA VAL A 85 1.80 -16.00 4.83
C VAL A 85 1.14 -16.52 3.56
N TYR A 86 0.08 -15.85 3.10
CA TYR A 86 -0.59 -16.14 1.84
C TYR A 86 -0.36 -14.99 0.85
N LEU A 87 0.11 -15.29 -0.35
CA LEU A 87 0.42 -14.31 -1.39
C LEU A 87 -0.66 -14.29 -2.47
N GLY A 88 -1.04 -13.10 -2.93
CA GLY A 88 -1.92 -12.89 -4.09
C GLY A 88 -3.34 -13.46 -3.95
N LYS A 89 -3.76 -13.84 -2.74
CA LYS A 89 -5.10 -14.40 -2.49
C LYS A 89 -6.14 -13.30 -2.67
N HIS A 90 -7.14 -13.56 -3.53
CA HIS A 90 -8.23 -12.61 -3.74
C HIS A 90 -9.31 -12.70 -2.65
N ALA A 91 -9.56 -13.91 -2.12
CA ALA A 91 -10.56 -14.14 -1.09
C ALA A 91 -10.00 -15.01 0.04
N LEU A 92 -10.21 -14.61 1.29
CA LEU A 92 -9.98 -15.42 2.49
C LEU A 92 -11.22 -16.25 2.82
N GLY A 93 -11.02 -17.39 3.47
CA GLY A 93 -12.10 -18.18 4.04
C GLY A 93 -12.76 -17.44 5.21
N ARG A 94 -14.02 -17.75 5.52
CA ARG A 94 -14.80 -17.07 6.56
C ARG A 94 -14.09 -17.05 7.93
N SER A 95 -13.53 -18.18 8.34
CA SER A 95 -12.79 -18.28 9.61
C SER A 95 -11.46 -17.53 9.59
N GLU A 96 -10.86 -17.36 8.41
CA GLU A 96 -9.61 -16.64 8.22
C GLU A 96 -9.83 -15.12 8.27
N ALA A 97 -10.87 -14.65 7.58
CA ALA A 97 -11.24 -13.24 7.55
C ALA A 97 -11.81 -12.76 8.89
N GLY A 98 -12.48 -13.64 9.65
CA GLY A 98 -13.20 -13.22 10.86
C GLY A 98 -14.29 -12.22 10.50
N ASP A 99 -14.19 -11.01 11.06
CA ASP A 99 -15.12 -9.91 10.81
C ASP A 99 -14.70 -9.00 9.65
N TYR A 100 -13.54 -9.25 9.05
CA TYR A 100 -13.05 -8.52 7.87
C TYR A 100 -13.76 -8.99 6.58
N PRO A 101 -13.75 -8.19 5.50
CA PRO A 101 -14.25 -8.61 4.21
C PRO A 101 -13.48 -9.85 3.73
N GLN A 102 -14.21 -10.83 3.19
CA GLN A 102 -13.57 -12.03 2.65
C GLN A 102 -12.76 -11.70 1.39
N THR A 103 -13.28 -10.84 0.52
CA THR A 103 -12.60 -10.43 -0.70
C THR A 103 -11.70 -9.23 -0.46
N LEU A 104 -10.59 -9.17 -1.17
CA LEU A 104 -9.63 -8.07 -1.09
C LEU A 104 -10.29 -6.75 -1.52
N GLN A 105 -10.27 -5.75 -0.64
CA GLN A 105 -10.79 -4.40 -0.93
C GLN A 105 -9.66 -3.46 -1.37
N CYS A 106 -10.02 -2.46 -2.18
CA CYS A 106 -9.16 -1.43 -2.72
C CYS A 106 -9.76 -0.06 -2.41
N ALA A 107 -8.92 0.94 -2.19
CA ALA A 107 -9.35 2.33 -2.06
C ALA A 107 -8.38 3.28 -2.75
N ASN A 108 -8.89 4.18 -3.57
CA ASN A 108 -8.09 5.24 -4.19
C ASN A 108 -8.07 6.45 -3.26
N ILE A 109 -6.88 6.82 -2.77
CA ILE A 109 -6.67 7.94 -1.84
C ILE A 109 -5.64 8.93 -2.39
N GLN A 110 -5.32 10.00 -1.65
CA GLN A 110 -4.34 11.00 -2.05
C GLN A 110 -3.17 11.02 -1.08
N LEU A 111 -1.95 11.24 -1.59
CA LEU A 111 -0.83 11.58 -0.73
C LEU A 111 -1.04 13.00 -0.18
N ARG A 112 -0.83 13.17 1.12
CA ARG A 112 -0.82 14.48 1.78
C ARG A 112 0.61 14.97 1.90
N SER A 113 0.80 16.28 1.86
CA SER A 113 2.11 16.86 2.10
C SER A 113 2.56 16.62 3.55
N ASP A 114 3.87 16.62 3.77
CA ASP A 114 4.44 16.48 5.11
C ASP A 114 3.98 17.61 6.05
N GLU A 115 3.75 18.80 5.51
CA GLU A 115 3.28 19.97 6.25
C GLU A 115 1.85 19.75 6.75
N GLU A 116 0.92 19.41 5.86
CA GLU A 116 -0.46 19.09 6.23
C GLU A 116 -0.49 17.96 7.26
N CYS A 117 0.35 16.93 7.09
CA CYS A 117 0.35 15.84 8.04
C CYS A 117 0.86 16.26 9.43
N ARG A 118 1.88 17.12 9.52
CA ARG A 118 2.35 17.67 10.80
C ARG A 118 1.32 18.58 11.46
N GLN A 119 0.54 19.32 10.68
CA GLN A 119 -0.56 20.13 11.20
C GLN A 119 -1.66 19.25 11.81
N VAL A 120 -1.98 18.14 11.14
CA VAL A 120 -3.03 17.20 11.59
C VAL A 120 -2.55 16.32 12.77
N TYR A 121 -1.26 16.00 12.84
CA TYR A 121 -0.66 15.21 13.93
C TYR A 121 0.59 15.91 14.55
N PRO A 122 0.40 16.99 15.33
CA PRO A 122 1.50 17.77 15.89
C PRO A 122 2.45 16.93 16.74
N GLY A 123 3.75 17.03 16.47
CA GLY A 123 4.81 16.34 17.21
C GLY A 123 4.90 14.82 17.00
N LYS A 124 4.04 14.22 16.16
CA LYS A 124 3.99 12.76 15.94
C LYS A 124 4.59 12.31 14.61
N ILE A 125 4.67 13.20 13.61
CA ILE A 125 5.14 12.86 12.26
C ILE A 125 6.64 13.07 12.14
N THR A 126 7.33 12.01 11.71
CA THR A 126 8.78 12.02 11.44
C THR A 126 9.08 12.04 9.94
N PRO A 127 10.31 12.36 9.51
CA PRO A 127 10.71 12.27 8.09
C PRO A 127 10.59 10.85 7.48
N ASN A 128 10.57 9.82 8.34
CA ASN A 128 10.41 8.42 7.94
C ASN A 128 8.95 8.01 7.72
N MET A 129 8.01 8.95 7.84
CA MET A 129 6.59 8.73 7.67
C MET A 129 6.07 9.53 6.48
N LEU A 130 4.96 9.08 5.90
CA LEU A 130 4.14 9.81 4.93
C LEU A 130 2.67 9.62 5.28
N CYS A 131 1.81 10.49 4.78
CA CYS A 131 0.40 10.45 5.09
C CYS A 131 -0.42 10.39 3.82
N ALA A 132 -1.52 9.64 3.87
CA ALA A 132 -2.35 9.43 2.73
C ALA A 132 -3.81 9.22 3.15
N GLY A 133 -4.73 9.91 2.48
CA GLY A 133 -6.15 9.93 2.81
C GLY A 133 -6.89 10.95 1.96
N THR A 134 -8.21 10.98 2.06
CA THR A 134 -9.07 11.96 1.39
C THR A 134 -9.55 13.02 2.38
N GLU A 135 -9.68 14.27 1.92
CA GLU A 135 -10.17 15.38 2.77
C GLU A 135 -11.62 15.13 3.20
N GLU A 136 -12.42 14.56 2.32
CA GLU A 136 -13.82 14.20 2.56
C GLU A 136 -13.98 13.04 3.55
N GLY A 137 -12.88 12.32 3.85
CA GLY A 137 -12.92 11.08 4.61
C GLY A 137 -13.51 9.94 3.80
N GLY A 138 -14.00 8.90 4.49
CA GLY A 138 -14.60 7.71 3.89
C GLY A 138 -13.62 6.74 3.24
N LYS A 139 -12.34 7.07 3.07
CA LYS A 139 -11.32 6.15 2.55
C LYS A 139 -10.06 6.23 3.38
N ASP A 140 -9.69 5.12 4.00
CA ASP A 140 -8.53 5.03 4.90
C ASP A 140 -8.06 3.58 5.03
N SER A 141 -6.92 3.32 5.64
CA SER A 141 -6.60 1.99 6.18
C SER A 141 -7.32 1.80 7.53
N CYS A 142 -7.58 0.56 7.92
CA CYS A 142 -8.13 0.25 9.23
C CYS A 142 -7.56 -1.06 9.76
N GLU A 143 -8.20 -1.62 10.80
CA GLU A 143 -7.81 -2.90 11.39
C GLU A 143 -7.74 -4.00 10.32
N GLY A 144 -6.69 -4.82 10.41
CA GLY A 144 -6.36 -5.86 9.43
C GLY A 144 -5.48 -5.40 8.26
N ASP A 145 -5.37 -4.10 7.99
CA ASP A 145 -4.57 -3.58 6.87
C ASP A 145 -3.14 -3.23 7.27
N SER A 146 -2.88 -3.15 8.58
CA SER A 146 -1.56 -2.89 9.16
C SER A 146 -0.48 -3.72 8.46
N GLY A 147 0.58 -3.06 8.01
CA GLY A 147 1.66 -3.71 7.26
C GLY A 147 1.40 -3.95 5.77
N GLY A 148 0.17 -3.71 5.29
CA GLY A 148 -0.17 -3.74 3.87
C GLY A 148 0.43 -2.57 3.08
N PRO A 149 0.43 -2.64 1.74
CA PRO A 149 1.09 -1.67 0.90
C PRO A 149 0.22 -0.45 0.57
N LEU A 150 0.90 0.68 0.40
CA LEU A 150 0.43 1.84 -0.35
C LEU A 150 1.16 1.88 -1.69
N VAL A 151 0.45 1.60 -2.78
CA VAL A 151 1.03 1.52 -4.13
C VAL A 151 0.52 2.66 -5.00
N CYS A 152 1.44 3.33 -5.70
CA CYS A 152 1.14 4.35 -6.72
C CYS A 152 1.91 3.99 -8.00
N ASN A 153 1.22 3.89 -9.15
CA ASN A 153 1.82 3.55 -10.44
C ASN A 153 2.76 2.34 -10.39
N GLY A 154 2.29 1.24 -9.79
CA GLY A 154 3.06 0.01 -9.61
C GLY A 154 4.24 0.09 -8.64
N THR A 155 4.50 1.26 -8.05
CA THR A 155 5.60 1.49 -7.11
C THR A 155 5.09 1.47 -5.66
N LEU A 156 5.83 0.82 -4.77
CA LEU A 156 5.54 0.79 -3.34
C LEU A 156 6.06 2.09 -2.68
N HIS A 157 5.15 2.93 -2.20
CA HIS A 157 5.51 4.19 -1.53
C HIS A 157 5.46 4.08 -0.01
N GLY A 158 4.52 3.29 0.52
CA GLY A 158 4.25 3.24 1.94
C GLY A 158 3.90 1.85 2.45
N ILE A 159 4.14 1.63 3.75
CA ILE A 159 3.62 0.50 4.52
C ILE A 159 2.63 1.05 5.55
N ILE A 160 1.40 0.54 5.55
CA ILE A 160 0.35 0.97 6.49
C ILE A 160 0.85 0.77 7.92
N SER A 161 0.81 1.83 8.72
CA SER A 161 1.39 1.83 10.06
C SER A 161 0.33 2.08 11.13
N TRP A 162 -0.26 3.27 11.14
CA TRP A 162 -1.26 3.67 12.13
C TRP A 162 -2.16 4.76 11.57
N GLY A 163 -3.22 5.07 12.31
CA GLY A 163 -4.14 6.14 11.96
C GLY A 163 -5.07 6.41 13.13
N ASP A 164 -6.09 7.20 12.86
CA ASP A 164 -7.11 7.52 13.84
C ASP A 164 -8.20 6.45 13.92
N PHE A 165 -8.81 6.35 15.11
CA PHE A 165 -10.01 5.55 15.31
C PHE A 165 -11.17 6.46 15.76
N PRO A 166 -12.34 6.41 15.11
CA PRO A 166 -12.72 5.56 13.97
C PRO A 166 -11.96 5.89 12.68
N CYS A 167 -11.73 4.89 11.83
CA CYS A 167 -10.99 5.04 10.56
C CYS A 167 -11.79 5.85 9.53
N GLY A 168 -11.12 6.52 8.59
CA GLY A 168 -11.81 7.23 7.50
C GLY A 168 -12.49 8.52 7.91
N GLN A 169 -12.03 9.16 8.99
CA GLN A 169 -12.50 10.48 9.38
C GLN A 169 -12.10 11.55 8.35
N PRO A 170 -12.96 12.55 8.09
CA PRO A 170 -12.62 13.68 7.22
C PRO A 170 -11.37 14.41 7.70
N ASN A 171 -10.48 14.73 6.76
CA ASN A 171 -9.21 15.43 7.02
C ASN A 171 -8.30 14.77 8.07
N ARG A 172 -8.46 13.47 8.31
CA ARG A 172 -7.60 12.65 9.18
C ARG A 172 -6.97 11.55 8.34
N PRO A 173 -5.82 11.79 7.68
CA PRO A 173 -5.21 10.80 6.80
C PRO A 173 -4.52 9.69 7.60
N GLY A 174 -4.50 8.47 7.07
CA GLY A 174 -3.68 7.40 7.62
C GLY A 174 -2.18 7.71 7.52
N VAL A 175 -1.39 7.11 8.40
CA VAL A 175 0.06 7.30 8.49
C VAL A 175 0.80 6.01 8.13
N TYR A 176 1.78 6.16 7.24
CA TYR A 176 2.50 5.07 6.62
C TYR A 176 4.00 5.24 6.84
N THR A 177 4.73 4.14 6.94
CA THR A 177 6.19 4.17 6.83
C THR A 177 6.59 4.55 5.40
N ARG A 178 7.46 5.55 5.24
CA ARG A 178 7.95 6.02 3.94
C ARG A 178 9.00 5.07 3.40
N VAL A 179 8.63 4.22 2.44
CA VAL A 179 9.51 3.14 1.93
C VAL A 179 10.80 3.66 1.31
N SER A 180 10.78 4.85 0.69
CA SER A 180 11.98 5.45 0.10
C SER A 180 13.13 5.66 1.10
N GLN A 181 12.83 5.82 2.39
CA GLN A 181 13.85 5.97 3.45
C GLN A 181 14.48 4.62 3.85
N TYR A 182 13.91 3.49 3.44
CA TYR A 182 14.30 2.15 3.86
C TYR A 182 14.80 1.25 2.73
N VAL A 183 14.83 1.73 1.49
CA VAL A 183 15.22 0.91 0.31
C VAL A 183 16.59 0.25 0.49
N LEU A 184 17.60 1.00 0.95
CA LEU A 184 18.95 0.47 1.16
C LEU A 184 18.95 -0.62 2.24
N TRP A 185 18.26 -0.39 3.36
CA TRP A 185 18.13 -1.37 4.43
C TRP A 185 17.42 -2.65 3.95
N ILE A 186 16.34 -2.52 3.16
CA ILE A 186 15.63 -3.67 2.57
C ILE A 186 16.58 -4.48 1.69
N GLN A 187 17.29 -3.82 0.77
CA GLN A 187 18.22 -4.48 -0.15
C GLN A 187 19.38 -5.17 0.58
N ASP A 188 19.97 -4.50 1.57
CA ASP A 188 21.04 -5.05 2.41
C ASP A 188 20.57 -6.29 3.19
N THR A 189 19.36 -6.21 3.77
CA THR A 189 18.77 -7.31 4.54
C THR A 189 18.56 -8.54 3.66
N ILE A 190 17.97 -8.36 2.48
CA ILE A 190 17.76 -9.45 1.51
C ILE A 190 19.09 -10.07 1.09
N ARG A 191 20.12 -9.25 0.82
CA ARG A 191 21.44 -9.71 0.39
C ARG A 191 22.16 -10.53 1.47
N LYS A 192 22.20 -10.01 2.70
CA LYS A 192 22.89 -10.65 3.84
C LYS A 192 22.33 -12.04 4.16
N HIS A 193 21.03 -12.25 4.00
CA HIS A 193 20.40 -13.54 4.29
C HIS A 193 20.42 -14.51 3.11
N LYS A 194 20.48 -14.03 1.85
CA LYS A 194 20.77 -14.91 0.70
C LYS A 194 22.10 -15.64 0.87
N THR A 195 23.13 -14.95 1.34
CA THR A 195 24.47 -15.54 1.49
C THR A 195 24.54 -16.53 2.65
N GLN A 196 23.71 -16.37 3.69
CA GLN A 196 23.60 -17.34 4.79
C GLN A 196 22.87 -18.63 4.34
N ASP A 197 21.74 -18.50 3.64
CA ASP A 197 21.04 -19.66 3.07
C ASP A 197 21.95 -20.44 2.09
N GLN A 198 22.71 -19.74 1.25
CA GLN A 198 23.67 -20.36 0.34
C GLN A 198 24.86 -21.03 1.05
N LYS A 199 25.28 -20.50 2.21
CA LYS A 199 26.32 -21.13 3.04
C LYS A 199 25.86 -22.47 3.64
N TRP A 200 24.57 -22.63 3.94
CA TRP A 200 24.03 -23.91 4.45
C TRP A 200 23.81 -24.95 3.34
N THR A 201 23.57 -24.52 2.10
CA THR A 201 23.35 -25.44 0.96
C THR A 201 24.62 -26.04 0.34
N LYS A 202 25.81 -25.65 0.80
CA LYS A 202 27.09 -26.28 0.38
C LYS A 202 27.62 -27.21 1.48
N GLY A 203 26.90 -28.32 1.71
CA GLY A 203 27.49 -29.52 2.34
C GLY A 203 28.43 -30.22 1.36
N PRO A 204 29.37 -31.06 1.83
CA PRO A 204 30.42 -31.65 0.97
C PRO A 204 29.79 -32.54 -0.11
N GLN A 205 30.31 -32.43 -1.34
CA GLN A 205 30.08 -33.40 -2.41
C GLN A 205 30.78 -34.72 -2.09
#